data_AF-R1AXM1-F1
#
_entry.id   AF-R1AXM1-F1
#
_cell.length_a   1.000
_cell.length_b   1.000
_cell.length_c   1.000
_cell.angle_alpha   90.00
_cell.angle_beta   90.00
_cell.angle_gamma   90.00
#
_symmetry.space_group_name_H-M   'P 1'
#
loop_
_entity.id
_entity.type
_entity.pdbx_description
1 polymer ?
#
loop_
_entity_poly.entity_id
_entity_poly.type
_entity_poly.pdbx_seq_one_letter_code
_entity_poly.pdbx_strand_id
1 'polypeptide(L)'
;MNGSTLVINKEVFNSVKFAKINAAEDVNFCKDCLQKGIKIYSTSKYNHVYIRRSSNNKHTWKIRDDEFIKKYCTVIGPIKNYIEYTST
;
A
#
# COMPACT_ATOMS: atom_id res chain seq x y z
N MET A 1 2.27 3.61 -5.70
CA MET A 1 2.38 2.35 -4.94
C MET A 1 1.91 2.68 -3.55
N ASN A 2 0.83 2.03 -3.12
CA ASN A 2 0.11 2.39 -1.91
C ASN A 2 0.47 1.38 -0.83
N GLY A 3 0.77 1.86 0.38
CA GLY A 3 1.01 0.98 1.51
C GLY A 3 -0.32 0.50 2.06
N SER A 4 -0.51 -0.81 2.20
CA SER A 4 -1.70 -1.35 2.89
C SER A 4 -1.76 -0.95 4.37
N THR A 5 -0.67 -0.38 4.90
CA THR A 5 -0.49 -0.03 6.30
C THR A 5 0.25 1.29 6.38
N LEU A 6 -0.27 2.21 7.18
CA LEU A 6 0.36 3.48 7.53
C LEU A 6 0.47 3.57 9.05
N VAL A 7 1.66 3.88 9.54
CA VAL A 7 1.89 4.24 10.93
C VAL A 7 2.11 5.74 10.97
N ILE A 8 1.24 6.47 11.67
CA ILE A 8 1.19 7.92 11.63
C ILE A 8 1.41 8.45 13.04
N ASN A 9 2.36 9.38 13.20
CA ASN A 9 2.51 10.11 14.45
C ASN A 9 1.22 10.91 14.73
N LYS A 10 0.69 10.83 15.96
CA LYS A 10 -0.54 11.53 16.37
C LYS A 10 -0.50 13.03 16.08
N GLU A 11 0.65 13.68 16.26
CA GLU A 11 0.82 15.12 15.98
C GLU A 11 0.69 15.42 14.47
N VAL A 12 1.28 14.56 13.63
CA VAL A 12 1.12 14.64 12.18
C VAL A 12 -0.35 14.44 11.80
N PHE A 13 -1.01 13.45 12.39
CA PHE A 13 -2.43 13.21 12.14
C PHE A 13 -3.32 14.35 12.63
N ASN A 14 -2.92 15.13 13.62
CA ASN A 14 -3.67 16.33 14.03
C ASN A 14 -3.52 17.48 13.03
N SER A 15 -2.42 17.54 12.28
CA SER A 15 -2.16 18.55 11.24
C SER A 15 -2.67 18.15 9.84
N VAL A 16 -2.61 16.87 9.49
CA VAL A 16 -3.05 16.32 8.20
C VAL A 16 -4.04 15.20 8.48
N LYS A 17 -5.20 15.25 7.82
CA LYS A 17 -6.28 14.26 7.96
C LYS A 17 -6.53 13.56 6.63
N PHE A 18 -7.13 12.38 6.67
CA PHE A 18 -7.62 11.75 5.45
C PHE A 18 -8.73 12.60 4.83
N ALA A 19 -8.68 12.76 3.51
CA ALA A 19 -9.75 13.39 2.76
C ALA A 19 -11.01 12.52 2.81
N LYS A 20 -12.19 13.15 2.79
CA LYS A 20 -13.48 12.45 2.77
C LYS A 20 -13.80 11.93 1.35
N ILE A 21 -13.00 10.98 0.89
CA ILE A 21 -13.12 10.28 -0.39
C ILE A 21 -13.06 8.78 -0.13
N ASN A 22 -13.39 7.94 -1.12
CA ASN A 22 -13.42 6.47 -0.95
C ASN A 22 -12.31 5.74 -1.72
N ALA A 23 -11.44 6.49 -2.40
CA ALA A 23 -10.36 5.94 -3.22
C ALA A 23 -9.16 6.89 -3.16
N ALA A 24 -7.95 6.32 -3.06
CA ALA A 24 -6.69 7.05 -2.98
C ALA A 24 -6.57 8.01 -1.77
N GLU A 25 -7.29 7.73 -0.69
CA GLU A 25 -7.21 8.47 0.57
C GLU A 25 -5.77 8.53 1.12
N ASP A 26 -5.09 7.39 1.08
CA ASP A 26 -3.70 7.20 1.49
C ASP A 26 -2.72 7.98 0.61
N VAL A 27 -2.93 7.98 -0.71
CA VAL A 27 -2.13 8.75 -1.67
C VAL A 27 -2.25 10.24 -1.38
N ASN A 28 -3.47 10.72 -1.16
CA ASN A 28 -3.71 12.13 -0.89
C ASN A 28 -3.13 12.53 0.46
N PHE A 29 -3.30 11.70 1.50
CA PHE A 29 -2.65 11.92 2.79
C PHE A 29 -1.12 12.05 2.66
N CYS A 30 -0.47 11.14 1.93
CA CYS A 30 0.97 11.22 1.69
C CYS A 30 1.37 12.48 0.91
N LYS A 31 0.60 12.88 -0.12
CA LYS A 31 0.85 14.13 -0.86
C LYS A 31 0.75 15.35 0.04
N ASP A 32 -0.28 15.42 0.88
CA ASP A 32 -0.50 16.53 1.80
C ASP A 32 0.60 16.61 2.86
N CYS A 33 1.08 15.47 3.36
CA CYS A 33 2.25 15.41 4.23
C CYS A 33 3.50 15.98 3.54
N LEU A 34 3.79 15.56 2.31
CA LEU A 34 4.95 16.05 1.54
C LEU A 34 4.85 17.56 1.26
N GLN A 35 3.67 18.07 0.92
CA GLN A 35 3.46 19.51 0.71
C GLN A 35 3.72 20.35 1.96
N LYS A 36 3.48 19.80 3.15
CA LYS A 36 3.79 20.42 4.44
C LYS A 36 5.24 20.17 4.92
N GLY A 37 6.08 19.56 4.09
CA GLY A 37 7.48 19.25 4.44
C GLY A 37 7.64 18.10 5.44
N ILE A 38 6.59 17.29 5.66
CA ILE A 38 6.64 16.11 6.53
C ILE A 38 7.32 14.96 5.77
N LYS A 39 8.36 14.39 6.38
CA LYS A 39 9.09 13.25 5.81
C LYS A 39 8.29 11.96 5.97
N ILE A 40 8.28 11.16 4.90
CA ILE A 40 7.63 9.85 4.86
C ILE A 40 8.74 8.80 4.71
N TYR A 41 8.63 7.72 5.47
CA TYR A 41 9.58 6.61 5.47
C TYR A 41 8.85 5.31 5.15
N SER A 42 9.54 4.39 4.47
CA SER A 42 9.08 3.02 4.27
C SER A 42 9.83 2.06 5.18
N THR A 43 9.11 1.10 5.76
CA THR A 43 9.72 -0.02 6.49
C THR A 43 10.35 -1.04 5.52
N SER A 44 10.98 -2.06 6.07
CA SER A 44 11.53 -3.19 5.31
C SER A 44 10.46 -3.87 4.46
N LYS A 45 10.76 -4.08 3.17
CA LYS A 45 9.92 -4.87 2.26
C LYS A 45 9.80 -6.34 2.67
N TYR A 46 10.73 -6.84 3.49
CA TYR A 46 10.75 -8.24 3.91
C TYR A 46 9.79 -8.54 5.06
N ASN A 47 9.19 -7.52 5.69
CA ASN A 47 8.28 -7.72 6.83
C ASN A 47 6.83 -7.44 6.44
N HIS A 48 6.52 -7.51 5.14
CA HIS A 48 5.22 -7.14 4.61
C HIS A 48 4.74 -8.17 3.58
N VAL A 49 3.53 -8.67 3.78
CA VAL A 49 2.86 -9.59 2.85
C VAL A 49 1.50 -9.05 2.51
N TYR A 50 1.21 -8.95 1.22
CA TYR A 50 -0.08 -8.53 0.71
C TYR A 50 -0.73 -9.69 -0.05
N ILE A 51 -1.80 -10.25 0.52
CA ILE A 51 -2.57 -11.33 -0.11
C ILE A 51 -3.77 -10.73 -0.84
N ARG A 52 -3.71 -10.69 -2.17
CA ARG A 52 -4.81 -10.22 -3.01
C ARG A 52 -5.83 -11.33 -3.23
N ARG A 53 -7.11 -11.06 -2.98
CA ARG A 53 -8.22 -11.99 -3.27
C ARG A 53 -8.41 -12.15 -4.77
N SER A 54 -8.78 -13.35 -5.21
CA SER A 54 -8.99 -13.72 -6.63
C SER A 54 -10.15 -12.99 -7.32
N SER A 55 -11.14 -12.49 -6.56
CA SER A 55 -12.31 -11.81 -7.13
C SER A 55 -12.09 -10.30 -7.21
N ASN A 56 -11.90 -9.77 -8.42
CA ASN A 56 -11.76 -8.33 -8.68
C ASN A 56 -13.03 -7.51 -8.43
N ASN A 57 -14.19 -8.16 -8.35
CA ASN A 57 -15.45 -7.49 -8.04
C ASN A 57 -15.48 -6.92 -6.62
N LYS A 58 -14.67 -7.45 -5.70
CA LYS A 58 -14.62 -7.02 -4.31
C LYS A 58 -13.53 -5.98 -4.02
N HIS A 59 -12.67 -5.67 -4.99
CA HIS A 59 -11.63 -4.65 -4.82
C HIS A 59 -12.17 -3.27 -5.20
N THR A 60 -11.83 -2.26 -4.39
CA THR A 60 -12.08 -0.83 -4.70
C THR A 60 -11.27 -0.40 -5.91
N TRP A 61 -10.07 -0.96 -6.09
CA TRP A 61 -9.25 -0.76 -7.28
C TRP A 61 -9.57 -1.79 -8.37
N LYS A 62 -10.20 -1.32 -9.45
CA LYS A 62 -10.70 -2.13 -10.58
C LYS A 62 -9.66 -2.38 -11.67
N ILE A 63 -8.37 -2.41 -11.33
CA ILE A 63 -7.32 -2.82 -12.27
C ILE A 63 -7.45 -4.33 -12.54
N ARG A 64 -7.26 -4.73 -13.81
CA ARG A 64 -7.20 -6.15 -14.17
C ARG A 64 -5.91 -6.76 -13.65
N ASP A 65 -5.95 -8.03 -13.24
CA ASP A 65 -4.78 -8.66 -12.60
C ASP A 65 -3.60 -8.81 -13.58
N ASP A 66 -3.86 -9.07 -14.86
CA ASP A 66 -2.85 -9.13 -15.93
C ASP A 66 -2.12 -7.78 -16.09
N GLU A 67 -2.88 -6.68 -16.11
CA GLU A 67 -2.33 -5.33 -16.18
C GLU A 67 -1.53 -4.98 -14.92
N PHE A 68 -2.07 -5.30 -13.75
CA PHE A 68 -1.42 -5.03 -12.47
C PHE A 68 -0.07 -5.75 -12.36
N ILE A 69 -0.05 -7.06 -12.65
CA ILE A 69 1.17 -7.88 -12.60
C ILE A 69 2.20 -7.36 -13.59
N LYS A 70 1.79 -7.05 -14.83
CA LYS A 70 2.72 -6.57 -15.87
C LYS A 70 3.35 -5.22 -15.54
N LYS A 71 2.59 -4.29 -14.94
CA LYS A 71 3.05 -2.91 -14.71
C LYS A 71 3.79 -2.73 -13.38
N TYR A 72 3.42 -3.49 -12.35
CA TYR A 72 3.85 -3.18 -10.97
C TYR A 72 4.51 -4.35 -10.24
N CYS A 73 4.61 -5.53 -10.85
CA CYS A 73 5.14 -6.72 -10.18
C CYS A 73 6.30 -7.35 -10.94
N THR A 74 7.18 -8.01 -10.18
CA THR A 74 8.13 -8.99 -10.70
C THR A 74 7.64 -10.37 -10.26
N VAL A 75 7.35 -11.25 -11.21
CA VAL A 75 6.85 -12.59 -10.91
C VAL A 75 8.04 -13.49 -10.55
N ILE A 76 8.04 -14.02 -9.33
CA ILE A 76 9.09 -14.93 -8.84
C ILE A 76 8.72 -16.39 -9.12
N GLY A 77 7.45 -16.76 -8.98
CA GLY A 77 6.95 -18.12 -9.24
C GLY A 77 5.80 -18.49 -8.31
N PRO A 78 5.27 -19.73 -8.42
CA PRO A 78 4.27 -20.24 -7.49
C PRO A 78 4.90 -20.47 -6.11
N ILE A 79 4.33 -19.85 -5.08
CA ILE A 79 4.79 -19.95 -3.69
C ILE A 79 3.75 -20.73 -2.88
N LYS A 80 4.17 -21.85 -2.26
CA LYS A 80 3.31 -22.64 -1.35
C LYS A 80 3.26 -22.04 0.06
N ASN A 81 4.38 -21.50 0.53
CA ASN A 81 4.50 -20.87 1.85
C ASN A 81 5.19 -19.50 1.71
N TYR A 82 4.44 -18.41 1.94
CA TYR A 82 4.98 -17.06 1.82
C TYR A 82 5.88 -16.68 3.00
N ILE A 83 5.81 -17.39 4.13
CA ILE A 83 6.56 -17.08 5.36
C ILE A 83 8.07 -17.20 5.13
N GLU A 84 8.51 -18.13 4.27
CA GLU A 84 9.93 -18.28 3.89
C GLU A 84 10.53 -17.03 3.23
N TYR A 85 9.67 -16.15 2.70
CA TYR A 85 10.05 -14.92 2.00
C TYR A 85 9.86 -13.68 2.87
N THR A 86 9.41 -13.86 4.12
CA THR A 86 9.33 -12.79 5.11
C THR A 86 10.43 -12.93 6.14
N SER A 87 11.12 -11.84 6.44
CA SER A 87 12.05 -11.81 7.56
C SER A 87 11.24 -11.78 8.86
N THR A 88 11.42 -12.82 9.68
CA THR A 88 10.87 -12.93 11.04
C THR A 88 11.42 -11.85 11.95
#